data_AF-V5WME2-F1
#
_entry.id   AF-V5WME2-F1
#
_cell.length_a   1.000
_cell.length_b   1.000
_cell.length_c   1.000
_cell.angle_alpha   90.00
_cell.angle_beta   90.00
_cell.angle_gamma   90.00
#
_symmetry.space_group_name_H-M   'P 1'
#
loop_
_entity.id
_entity.type
_entity.pdbx_description
1 polymer ?
#
loop_
_entity_poly.entity_id
_entity_poly.type
_entity_poly.pdbx_seq_one_letter_code
_entity_poly.pdbx_strand_id
1 'polypeptide(L)'
;MSDLEAMGLTVPGLEIEVDTRSFFRQGRKMGLGSSAAATVILASLMYAFSGDAVEHDTRKSRQEIAEIAVRAHRHAQGKRGSGYDILTSCYGSLGVFTGGEHPQWRHLRDDHPIFNLHSYSFPGPEEVDSREAVKKYHDWKIQSPGKSGQFFHDSQTLMKRMEESSSEDEVLRLITELRMLYTELGEVIGVGSWISPPSPFYEKSAWKGSGAGNELGLLFLSRSSRLELDAPYESLTPDHEGLRLFSSRGDAIL
;
A
#
# COMPACT_ATOMS: atom_id res chain seq x y z
N MET A 1 16.92 -23.94 23.02
CA MET A 1 16.18 -24.66 21.96
C MET A 1 15.24 -23.65 21.34
N SER A 2 15.37 -23.40 20.05
CA SER A 2 14.43 -22.55 19.33
C SER A 2 13.08 -23.29 19.22
N ASP A 3 11.97 -22.55 19.11
CA ASP A 3 10.63 -23.15 18.97
C ASP A 3 10.52 -24.11 17.77
N LEU A 4 11.42 -23.97 16.79
CA LEU A 4 11.50 -24.82 15.60
C LEU A 4 12.09 -26.21 15.89
N GLU A 5 13.10 -26.30 16.78
CA GLU A 5 13.66 -27.58 17.23
C GLU A 5 12.64 -28.38 18.04
N ALA A 6 11.80 -27.69 18.82
CA ALA A 6 10.70 -28.30 19.57
C ALA A 6 9.59 -28.87 18.66
N MET A 7 9.49 -28.39 17.42
CA MET A 7 8.55 -28.88 16.41
C MET A 7 9.14 -29.98 15.50
N GLY A 8 10.39 -30.40 15.72
CA GLY A 8 11.05 -31.44 14.91
C GLY A 8 11.40 -31.00 13.48
N LEU A 9 11.40 -29.70 13.21
CA LEU A 9 11.69 -29.14 11.90
C LEU A 9 13.19 -28.83 11.78
N THR A 10 13.91 -29.60 10.98
CA THR A 10 15.27 -29.25 10.54
C THR A 10 15.18 -28.23 9.40
N VAL A 11 15.37 -26.96 9.73
CA VAL A 11 15.57 -25.92 8.71
C VAL A 11 17.02 -26.04 8.22
N PRO A 12 17.27 -26.24 6.91
CA PRO A 12 18.64 -26.24 6.40
C PRO A 12 19.33 -24.92 6.71
N GLY A 13 20.67 -24.91 6.80
CA GLY A 13 21.42 -23.67 6.83
C GLY A 13 21.09 -22.86 5.58
N LEU A 14 20.42 -21.73 5.75
CA LEU A 14 19.94 -20.87 4.66
C LEU A 14 20.63 -19.51 4.76
N GLU A 15 21.21 -19.07 3.65
CA GLU A 15 21.61 -17.68 3.45
C GLU A 15 20.57 -17.03 2.53
N ILE A 16 19.97 -15.93 2.99
CA ILE A 16 18.91 -15.21 2.27
C ILE A 16 19.37 -13.77 2.08
N GLU A 17 19.55 -13.36 0.82
CA GLU A 17 19.77 -11.97 0.44
C GLU A 17 18.45 -11.36 -0.05
N VAL A 18 18.05 -10.23 0.54
CA VAL A 18 16.85 -9.48 0.12
C VAL A 18 17.29 -8.10 -0.37
N ASP A 19 17.16 -7.87 -1.67
CA ASP A 19 17.43 -6.57 -2.28
C ASP A 19 16.17 -5.70 -2.32
N THR A 20 16.21 -4.57 -1.62
CA THR A 20 15.13 -3.56 -1.63
C THR A 20 15.59 -2.22 -2.20
N ARG A 21 16.74 -2.16 -2.88
CA ARG A 21 17.33 -0.89 -3.39
C ARG A 21 16.39 -0.11 -4.30
N SER A 22 15.54 -0.79 -5.07
CA SER A 22 14.53 -0.17 -5.94
C SER A 22 13.48 0.65 -5.20
N PHE A 23 13.32 0.47 -3.88
CA PHE A 23 12.41 1.27 -3.05
C PHE A 23 13.04 2.55 -2.48
N PHE A 24 14.29 2.83 -2.87
CA PHE A 24 15.04 3.99 -2.43
C PHE A 24 15.43 4.85 -3.62
N ARG A 25 15.28 6.17 -3.47
CA ARG A 25 15.72 7.17 -4.44
C ARG A 25 16.65 8.15 -3.76
N GLN A 26 17.87 8.28 -4.29
CA GLN A 26 18.91 9.16 -3.72
C GLN A 26 19.14 8.92 -2.21
N GLY A 27 19.10 7.65 -1.79
CA GLY A 27 19.25 7.25 -0.39
C GLY A 27 18.01 7.43 0.49
N ARG A 28 16.91 7.98 -0.03
CA ARG A 28 15.64 8.17 0.67
C ARG A 28 14.65 7.07 0.34
N LYS A 29 13.90 6.60 1.35
CA LYS A 29 12.79 5.66 1.14
C LYS A 29 11.66 6.37 0.40
N MET A 30 11.09 5.72 -0.61
CA MET A 30 10.00 6.28 -1.40
C MET A 30 8.61 6.12 -0.75
N GLY A 31 8.49 5.42 0.38
CA GLY A 31 7.20 5.17 1.02
C GLY A 31 6.33 4.10 0.34
N LEU A 32 6.89 3.31 -0.59
CA LEU A 32 6.17 2.28 -1.35
C LEU A 32 6.03 0.92 -0.63
N GLY A 33 6.16 0.88 0.69
CA GLY A 33 5.96 -0.37 1.45
C GLY A 33 7.11 -1.39 1.40
N SER A 34 8.38 -0.95 1.25
CA SER A 34 9.53 -1.87 1.12
C SER A 34 9.67 -2.93 2.22
N SER A 35 9.36 -2.56 3.47
CA SER A 35 9.36 -3.52 4.59
C SER A 35 8.28 -4.59 4.48
N ALA A 36 7.13 -4.24 3.90
CA ALA A 36 6.05 -5.18 3.67
C ALA A 36 6.42 -6.15 2.55
N ALA A 37 6.94 -5.63 1.43
CA ALA A 37 7.45 -6.44 0.31
C ALA A 37 8.51 -7.46 0.78
N ALA A 38 9.51 -7.01 1.55
CA ALA A 38 10.53 -7.90 2.11
C ALA A 38 9.92 -8.98 3.03
N THR A 39 8.90 -8.63 3.81
CA THR A 39 8.22 -9.57 4.70
C THR A 39 7.42 -10.60 3.93
N VAL A 40 6.74 -10.20 2.86
CA VAL A 40 6.01 -11.12 1.96
C VAL A 40 7.00 -12.09 1.33
N ILE A 41 8.10 -11.60 0.74
CA ILE A 41 9.14 -12.47 0.14
C ILE A 41 9.62 -13.52 1.15
N LEU A 42 9.96 -13.12 2.37
CA LEU A 42 10.43 -14.05 3.39
C LEU A 42 9.35 -15.05 3.80
N ALA A 43 8.11 -14.60 4.00
CA ALA A 43 6.98 -15.49 4.32
C ALA A 43 6.73 -16.51 3.21
N SER A 44 6.80 -16.08 1.95
CA SER A 44 6.63 -16.94 0.78
C SER A 44 7.75 -17.96 0.64
N LEU A 45 9.00 -17.57 0.90
CA LEU A 45 10.14 -18.50 0.93
C LEU A 45 9.97 -19.54 2.03
N MET A 46 9.63 -19.12 3.25
CA MET A 46 9.43 -20.05 4.37
C MET A 46 8.26 -21.01 4.11
N TYR A 47 7.18 -20.50 3.52
CA TYR A 47 6.04 -21.31 3.10
C TYR A 47 6.44 -22.34 2.02
N ALA A 48 7.23 -21.94 1.02
CA ALA A 48 7.74 -22.87 0.01
C ALA A 48 8.67 -23.95 0.60
N PHE A 49 9.43 -23.64 1.65
CA PHE A 49 10.32 -24.58 2.33
C PHE A 49 9.64 -25.52 3.33
N SER A 50 8.39 -25.26 3.76
CA SER A 50 7.72 -26.10 4.76
C SER A 50 7.37 -27.51 4.24
N GLY A 51 7.55 -27.77 2.95
CA GLY A 51 7.24 -29.06 2.33
C GLY A 51 5.75 -29.28 2.08
N ASP A 52 4.91 -28.30 2.45
CA ASP A 52 3.53 -28.19 1.99
C ASP A 52 3.57 -27.74 0.52
N ALA A 53 4.05 -28.60 -0.36
CA ALA A 53 4.01 -28.42 -1.81
C ALA A 53 2.55 -28.54 -2.27
N VAL A 54 1.79 -27.48 -1.95
CA VAL A 54 0.77 -26.80 -2.74
C VAL A 54 0.26 -27.63 -3.92
N GLU A 55 -0.88 -28.29 -3.74
CA GLU A 55 -1.86 -28.28 -4.84
C GLU A 55 -2.08 -26.80 -5.19
N HIS A 56 -1.73 -26.40 -6.41
CA HIS A 56 -1.69 -25.03 -6.92
C HIS A 56 -3.07 -24.33 -6.99
N ASP A 57 -3.82 -24.32 -5.90
CA ASP A 57 -4.72 -23.21 -5.63
C ASP A 57 -3.85 -22.02 -5.19
N THR A 58 -3.39 -21.28 -6.19
CA THR A 58 -2.58 -20.06 -6.04
C THR A 58 -3.26 -19.04 -5.12
N ARG A 59 -4.61 -19.05 -5.03
CA ARG A 59 -5.36 -18.13 -4.19
C ARG A 59 -5.30 -18.52 -2.72
N LYS A 60 -5.50 -19.80 -2.40
CA LYS A 60 -5.42 -20.30 -1.02
C LYS A 60 -4.01 -20.09 -0.45
N SER A 61 -2.99 -20.43 -1.23
CA SER A 61 -1.58 -20.25 -0.85
C SER A 61 -1.23 -18.77 -0.62
N ARG A 62 -1.73 -17.86 -1.48
CA ARG A 62 -1.54 -16.40 -1.30
C ARG A 62 -2.20 -15.88 -0.02
N GLN A 63 -3.37 -16.39 0.36
CA GLN A 63 -4.03 -16.01 1.60
C GLN A 63 -3.21 -16.45 2.82
N GLU A 64 -2.75 -17.70 2.86
CA GLU A 64 -1.95 -18.22 3.98
C GLU A 64 -0.62 -17.45 4.12
N ILE A 65 0.05 -17.17 3.00
CA ILE A 65 1.23 -16.30 2.95
C ILE A 65 0.92 -14.91 3.50
N ALA A 66 -0.18 -14.29 3.07
CA ALA A 66 -0.60 -12.98 3.55
C ALA A 66 -0.85 -12.97 5.07
N GLU A 67 -1.51 -13.99 5.61
CA GLU A 67 -1.77 -14.12 7.05
C GLU A 67 -0.48 -14.29 7.86
N ILE A 68 0.47 -15.10 7.37
CA ILE A 68 1.81 -15.25 7.97
C ILE A 68 2.55 -13.91 7.95
N ALA A 69 2.59 -13.26 6.78
CA ALA A 69 3.30 -12.01 6.57
C ALA A 69 2.72 -10.87 7.42
N VAL A 70 1.39 -10.74 7.54
CA VAL A 70 0.75 -9.75 8.42
C VAL A 70 1.14 -9.97 9.88
N ARG A 71 1.13 -11.22 10.36
CA ARG A 71 1.53 -11.53 11.74
C ARG A 71 3.00 -11.22 12.00
N ALA A 72 3.89 -11.62 11.09
CA ALA A 72 5.32 -11.36 11.20
C ALA A 72 5.63 -9.86 11.17
N HIS A 73 5.03 -9.12 10.22
CA HIS A 73 5.22 -7.68 10.06
C HIS A 73 4.76 -6.91 11.29
N ARG A 74 3.57 -7.24 11.82
CA ARG A 74 3.07 -6.65 13.07
C ARG A 74 3.96 -6.96 14.24
N HIS A 75 4.44 -8.19 14.38
CA HIS A 75 5.36 -8.55 15.46
C HIS A 75 6.61 -7.67 15.43
N ALA A 76 7.23 -7.51 14.25
CA ALA A 76 8.39 -6.65 14.05
C ALA A 76 8.10 -5.15 14.30
N GLN A 77 6.87 -4.69 14.06
CA GLN A 77 6.44 -3.31 14.27
C GLN A 77 5.85 -3.03 15.68
N GLY A 78 5.91 -3.99 16.61
CA GLY A 78 5.36 -3.82 17.96
C GLY A 78 3.83 -3.90 18.02
N LYS A 79 3.24 -4.85 17.27
CA LYS A 79 1.81 -5.17 17.16
C LYS A 79 0.93 -4.05 16.57
N ARG A 80 1.51 -3.21 15.71
CA ARG A 80 0.81 -2.10 15.03
C ARG A 80 0.83 -2.30 13.52
N GLY A 81 -0.03 -1.56 12.81
CA GLY A 81 -0.14 -1.57 11.35
C GLY A 81 -1.40 -2.29 10.84
N SER A 82 -2.02 -1.71 9.79
CA SER A 82 -3.22 -2.27 9.16
C SER A 82 -2.96 -3.60 8.47
N GLY A 83 -1.75 -3.80 7.93
CA GLY A 83 -1.40 -4.93 7.08
C GLY A 83 -1.74 -4.70 5.60
N TYR A 84 -2.20 -3.50 5.23
CA TYR A 84 -2.62 -3.22 3.85
C TYR A 84 -1.46 -3.30 2.86
N ASP A 85 -0.28 -2.77 3.20
CA ASP A 85 0.93 -2.87 2.38
C ASP A 85 1.35 -4.34 2.13
N ILE A 86 1.11 -5.22 3.10
CA ILE A 86 1.35 -6.67 2.98
C ILE A 86 0.36 -7.26 1.97
N LEU A 87 -0.92 -6.97 2.13
CA LEU A 87 -1.96 -7.46 1.22
C LEU A 87 -1.73 -6.94 -0.22
N THR A 88 -1.36 -5.68 -0.41
CA THR A 88 -0.96 -5.14 -1.74
C THR A 88 0.20 -5.92 -2.31
N SER A 89 1.23 -6.19 -1.50
CA SER A 89 2.43 -6.93 -1.94
C SER A 89 2.11 -8.39 -2.30
N CYS A 90 1.15 -9.02 -1.64
CA CYS A 90 0.72 -10.39 -1.95
C CYS A 90 -0.16 -10.47 -3.21
N TYR A 91 -1.15 -9.58 -3.33
CA TYR A 91 -2.21 -9.69 -4.34
C TYR A 91 -1.94 -8.88 -5.62
N GLY A 92 -1.08 -7.86 -5.57
CA GLY A 92 -0.90 -6.92 -6.69
C GLY A 92 -2.14 -6.07 -6.96
N SER A 93 -2.11 -5.35 -8.08
CA SER A 93 -3.23 -4.59 -8.63
C SER A 93 -3.83 -3.56 -7.65
N LEU A 94 -5.07 -3.13 -7.93
CA LEU A 94 -5.87 -2.25 -7.09
C LEU A 94 -6.98 -3.04 -6.41
N GLY A 95 -7.28 -2.67 -5.18
CA GLY A 95 -8.28 -3.35 -4.38
C GLY A 95 -8.73 -2.55 -3.17
N VAL A 96 -9.82 -3.04 -2.59
CA VAL A 96 -10.49 -2.46 -1.44
C VAL A 96 -10.09 -3.23 -0.20
N PHE A 97 -9.60 -2.50 0.79
CA PHE A 97 -9.28 -3.04 2.10
C PHE A 97 -10.45 -2.88 3.05
N THR A 98 -10.69 -3.91 3.85
CA THR A 98 -11.61 -3.84 4.99
C THR A 98 -11.01 -4.48 6.22
N GLY A 99 -11.63 -4.23 7.37
CA GLY A 99 -11.21 -4.78 8.64
C GLY A 99 -10.20 -3.89 9.36
N GLY A 100 -9.33 -4.54 10.13
CA GLY A 100 -8.34 -3.89 10.97
C GLY A 100 -7.41 -4.95 11.51
N GLU A 101 -7.77 -5.57 12.63
CA GLU A 101 -7.01 -6.70 13.18
C GLU A 101 -6.93 -7.88 12.21
N HIS A 102 -7.96 -8.14 11.42
CA HIS A 102 -7.95 -9.13 10.35
C HIS A 102 -8.18 -8.42 9.02
N PRO A 103 -7.13 -7.88 8.38
CA PRO A 103 -7.31 -7.12 7.15
C PRO A 103 -7.75 -8.06 6.03
N GLN A 104 -8.72 -7.62 5.25
CA GLN A 104 -9.19 -8.34 4.07
C GLN A 104 -8.95 -7.52 2.82
N TRP A 105 -8.77 -8.22 1.71
CA TRP A 105 -8.58 -7.65 0.38
C TRP A 105 -9.66 -8.16 -0.57
N ARG A 106 -10.20 -7.24 -1.35
CA ARG A 106 -11.03 -7.55 -2.51
C ARG A 106 -10.49 -6.80 -3.71
N HIS A 107 -10.27 -7.52 -4.81
CA HIS A 107 -9.88 -6.90 -6.07
C HIS A 107 -10.94 -5.88 -6.52
N LEU A 108 -10.51 -4.69 -6.92
CA LEU A 108 -11.39 -3.69 -7.49
C LEU A 108 -11.83 -4.15 -8.88
N ARG A 109 -13.08 -3.94 -9.28
CA ARG A 109 -13.57 -4.39 -10.59
C ARG A 109 -12.67 -3.88 -11.74
N ASP A 110 -12.34 -4.74 -12.69
CA ASP A 110 -11.37 -4.44 -13.76
C ASP A 110 -11.83 -3.29 -14.68
N ASP A 111 -13.15 -3.07 -14.77
CA ASP A 111 -13.77 -1.98 -15.52
C ASP A 111 -13.85 -0.67 -14.74
N HIS A 112 -13.27 -0.60 -13.53
CA HIS A 112 -13.32 0.60 -12.71
C HIS A 112 -12.57 1.76 -13.40
N PRO A 113 -13.15 2.97 -13.47
CA PRO A 113 -12.56 4.10 -14.20
C PRO A 113 -11.15 4.49 -13.75
N ILE A 114 -10.77 4.17 -12.51
CA ILE A 114 -9.41 4.42 -12.00
C ILE A 114 -8.32 3.73 -12.83
N PHE A 115 -8.61 2.56 -13.42
CA PHE A 115 -7.66 1.84 -14.28
C PHE A 115 -7.44 2.55 -15.63
N ASN A 116 -8.31 3.48 -16.01
CA ASN A 116 -8.13 4.29 -17.22
C ASN A 116 -7.29 5.55 -16.99
N LEU A 117 -7.00 5.91 -15.73
CA LEU A 117 -6.21 7.10 -15.43
C LEU A 117 -4.72 6.83 -15.62
N HIS A 118 -4.01 7.80 -16.21
CA HIS A 118 -2.55 7.82 -16.11
C HIS A 118 -2.18 8.20 -14.68
N SER A 119 -1.41 7.33 -14.01
CA SER A 119 -1.01 7.51 -12.62
C SER A 119 0.48 7.73 -12.54
N TYR A 120 0.91 8.71 -11.74
CA TYR A 120 2.30 9.02 -11.51
C TYR A 120 2.55 9.21 -10.02
N SER A 121 3.74 8.84 -9.57
CA SER A 121 4.26 9.28 -8.27
C SER A 121 5.21 10.46 -8.43
N PHE A 122 5.34 11.28 -7.40
CA PHE A 122 6.32 12.36 -7.34
C PHE A 122 6.77 12.58 -5.89
N PRO A 123 8.02 13.02 -5.65
CA PRO A 123 8.53 13.24 -4.31
C PRO A 123 7.83 14.44 -3.66
N GLY A 124 7.48 14.31 -2.39
CA GLY A 124 6.98 15.41 -1.59
C GLY A 124 8.09 16.20 -0.87
N PRO A 125 7.73 17.30 -0.21
CA PRO A 125 8.71 18.23 0.37
C PRO A 125 9.38 17.73 1.65
N GLU A 126 8.70 16.91 2.46
CA GLU A 126 9.12 16.56 3.81
C GLU A 126 9.00 15.05 4.08
N GLU A 127 9.93 14.50 4.84
CA GLU A 127 9.79 13.14 5.36
C GLU A 127 8.88 13.15 6.59
N VAL A 128 7.89 12.27 6.62
CA VAL A 128 6.98 12.11 7.76
C VAL A 128 7.32 10.84 8.52
N ASP A 129 7.53 10.96 9.84
CA ASP A 129 7.59 9.79 10.71
C ASP A 129 6.18 9.22 10.87
N SER A 130 5.89 8.16 10.11
CA SER A 130 4.57 7.51 10.12
C SER A 130 4.18 7.01 11.52
N ARG A 131 5.13 6.66 12.39
CA ARG A 131 4.83 6.20 13.76
C ARG A 131 4.31 7.35 14.60
N GLU A 132 4.96 8.50 14.51
CA GLU A 132 4.54 9.70 15.24
C GLU A 132 3.21 10.24 14.69
N ALA A 133 3.02 10.21 13.36
CA ALA A 133 1.75 10.60 12.74
C ALA A 133 0.58 9.72 13.20
N VAL A 134 0.77 8.39 13.22
CA VAL A 134 -0.25 7.44 13.72
C VAL A 134 -0.53 7.67 15.20
N LYS A 135 0.50 7.93 16.02
CA LYS A 135 0.32 8.26 17.44
C LYS A 135 -0.50 9.53 17.62
N LYS A 136 -0.16 10.62 16.94
CA LYS A 136 -0.91 11.89 16.96
C LYS A 136 -2.36 11.70 16.55
N TYR A 137 -2.63 10.89 15.53
CA TYR A 137 -3.99 10.51 15.13
C TYR A 137 -4.75 9.77 16.24
N HIS A 138 -4.11 8.80 16.91
CA HIS A 138 -4.72 8.09 18.03
C HIS A 138 -5.01 9.01 19.22
N ASP A 139 -4.07 9.89 19.56
CA ASP A 139 -4.24 10.86 20.64
C ASP A 139 -5.41 11.80 20.33
N TRP A 140 -5.49 12.32 19.10
CA TRP A 140 -6.61 13.14 18.64
C TRP A 140 -7.96 12.40 18.68
N LYS A 141 -8.00 11.14 18.25
CA LYS A 141 -9.20 10.30 18.29
C LYS A 141 -9.74 10.14 19.70
N ILE A 142 -8.86 9.99 20.69
CA ILE A 142 -9.23 9.90 22.11
C ILE A 142 -9.72 11.26 22.63
N GLN A 143 -9.06 12.35 22.25
CA GLN A 143 -9.38 13.70 22.72
C GLN A 143 -10.64 14.28 22.08
N SER A 144 -10.97 13.88 20.85
CA SER A 144 -12.06 14.44 20.04
C SER A 144 -12.93 13.35 19.38
N PRO A 145 -13.58 12.46 20.16
CA PRO A 145 -14.28 11.29 19.62
C PRO A 145 -15.38 11.66 18.61
N GLY A 146 -16.17 12.71 18.85
CA GLY A 146 -17.20 13.17 17.92
C GLY A 146 -16.65 13.62 16.57
N LYS A 147 -15.59 14.44 16.57
CA LYS A 147 -14.92 14.89 15.34
C LYS A 147 -14.25 13.73 14.60
N SER A 148 -13.59 12.84 15.32
CA SER A 148 -12.96 11.65 14.71
C SER A 148 -13.98 10.68 14.13
N GLY A 149 -15.14 10.54 14.76
CA GLY A 149 -16.26 9.76 14.23
C GLY A 149 -16.82 10.36 12.94
N GLN A 150 -16.99 11.68 12.90
CA GLN A 150 -17.43 12.40 11.69
C GLN A 150 -16.42 12.26 10.56
N PHE A 151 -15.14 12.53 10.81
CA PHE A 151 -14.07 12.33 9.83
C PHE A 151 -14.07 10.90 9.26
N PHE A 152 -14.18 9.90 10.13
CA PHE A 152 -14.22 8.50 9.70
C PHE A 152 -15.45 8.22 8.82
N HIS A 153 -16.63 8.73 9.21
CA HIS A 153 -17.85 8.59 8.42
C HIS A 153 -17.71 9.23 7.02
N ASP A 154 -17.18 10.45 6.96
CA ASP A 154 -17.01 11.20 5.71
C ASP A 154 -15.99 10.50 4.79
N SER A 155 -14.86 10.05 5.35
CA SER A 155 -13.86 9.27 4.62
C SER A 155 -14.46 7.98 4.05
N GLN A 156 -15.20 7.22 4.85
CA GLN A 156 -15.83 5.98 4.39
C GLN A 156 -16.88 6.24 3.31
N THR A 157 -17.64 7.32 3.42
CA THR A 157 -18.64 7.73 2.42
C THR A 157 -17.98 8.06 1.09
N LEU A 158 -16.89 8.83 1.11
CA LEU A 158 -16.13 9.17 -0.10
C LEU A 158 -15.46 7.94 -0.73
N MET A 159 -14.87 7.06 0.08
CA MET A 159 -14.27 5.81 -0.41
C MET A 159 -15.30 4.89 -1.06
N LYS A 160 -16.49 4.75 -0.47
CA LYS A 160 -17.58 3.96 -1.05
C LYS A 160 -18.07 4.55 -2.37
N ARG A 161 -18.28 5.87 -2.43
CA ARG A 161 -18.62 6.57 -3.68
C ARG A 161 -17.54 6.38 -4.74
N MET A 162 -16.27 6.37 -4.34
CA MET A 162 -15.15 6.14 -5.26
C MET A 162 -15.20 4.74 -5.85
N GLU A 163 -15.41 3.71 -5.02
CA GLU A 163 -15.54 2.32 -5.46
C GLU A 163 -16.71 2.10 -6.44
N GLU A 164 -17.83 2.77 -6.19
CA GLU A 164 -19.07 2.66 -6.99
C GLU A 164 -19.02 3.53 -8.26
N SER A 165 -18.03 4.41 -8.40
CA SER A 165 -17.91 5.38 -9.50
C SER A 165 -17.82 4.70 -10.86
N SER A 166 -18.53 5.24 -11.85
CA SER A 166 -18.54 4.78 -13.24
C SER A 166 -17.89 5.78 -14.21
N SER A 167 -17.32 6.89 -13.72
CA SER A 167 -16.67 7.92 -14.54
C SER A 167 -15.29 8.34 -14.03
N GLU A 168 -14.36 8.58 -14.95
CA GLU A 168 -13.04 9.17 -14.65
C GLU A 168 -13.19 10.52 -13.92
N ASP A 169 -14.11 11.38 -14.40
CA ASP A 169 -14.31 12.71 -13.83
C ASP A 169 -14.81 12.64 -12.37
N GLU A 170 -15.66 11.66 -12.07
CA GLU A 170 -16.09 11.42 -10.70
C GLU A 170 -14.95 10.89 -9.82
N VAL A 171 -14.13 9.97 -10.32
CA VAL A 171 -12.95 9.50 -9.59
C VAL A 171 -11.99 10.65 -9.28
N LEU A 172 -11.65 11.49 -10.26
CA LEU A 172 -10.76 12.64 -10.07
C LEU A 172 -11.32 13.65 -9.06
N ARG A 173 -12.62 13.93 -9.13
CA ARG A 173 -13.31 14.77 -8.14
C ARG A 173 -13.25 14.17 -6.74
N LEU A 174 -13.53 12.88 -6.58
CA LEU A 174 -13.49 12.18 -5.29
C LEU A 174 -12.08 12.11 -4.70
N ILE A 175 -11.04 11.95 -5.52
CA ILE A 175 -9.63 12.07 -5.09
C ILE A 175 -9.37 13.47 -4.51
N THR A 176 -9.91 14.51 -5.15
CA THR A 176 -9.81 15.89 -4.68
C THR A 176 -10.57 16.10 -3.37
N GLU A 177 -11.80 15.61 -3.25
CA GLU A 177 -12.60 15.66 -2.01
C GLU A 177 -11.86 14.95 -0.86
N LEU A 178 -11.32 13.75 -1.10
CA LEU A 178 -10.49 13.02 -0.12
C LEU A 178 -9.23 13.82 0.25
N ARG A 179 -8.49 14.38 -0.72
CA ARG A 179 -7.30 15.21 -0.43
C ARG A 179 -7.65 16.33 0.56
N MET A 180 -8.74 17.05 0.33
CA MET A 180 -9.16 18.14 1.22
C MET A 180 -9.45 17.63 2.64
N LEU A 181 -10.20 16.53 2.75
CA LEU A 181 -10.52 15.89 4.03
C LEU A 181 -9.26 15.45 4.80
N TYR A 182 -8.30 14.84 4.13
CA TYR A 182 -7.02 14.43 4.75
C TYR A 182 -6.08 15.61 5.02
N THR A 183 -6.22 16.71 4.27
CA THR A 183 -5.51 17.97 4.55
C THR A 183 -5.97 18.54 5.89
N GLU A 184 -7.29 18.65 6.08
CA GLU A 184 -7.89 19.11 7.33
C GLU A 184 -7.48 18.21 8.51
N LEU A 185 -7.48 16.88 8.34
CA LEU A 185 -6.99 15.98 9.38
C LEU A 185 -5.54 16.30 9.76
N GLY A 186 -4.66 16.46 8.77
CA GLY A 186 -3.24 16.75 8.98
C GLY A 186 -3.02 18.04 9.76
N GLU A 187 -3.77 19.10 9.45
CA GLU A 187 -3.75 20.36 10.20
C GLU A 187 -4.15 20.15 11.67
N VAL A 188 -5.22 19.38 11.90
CA VAL A 188 -5.75 19.13 13.24
C VAL A 188 -4.80 18.29 14.09
N ILE A 189 -4.12 17.30 13.50
CA ILE A 189 -3.18 16.44 14.24
C ILE A 189 -1.74 16.95 14.22
N GLY A 190 -1.46 18.05 13.51
CA GLY A 190 -0.11 18.62 13.38
C GLY A 190 0.84 17.71 12.60
N VAL A 191 0.38 17.17 11.47
CA VAL A 191 1.15 16.38 10.50
C VAL A 191 0.95 16.99 9.11
N GLY A 192 2.04 17.37 8.45
CA GLY A 192 1.98 17.93 7.10
C GLY A 192 1.41 16.91 6.10
N SER A 193 0.24 17.21 5.55
CA SER A 193 -0.44 16.35 4.56
C SER A 193 -0.70 17.05 3.23
N TRP A 194 -0.53 18.39 3.18
CA TRP A 194 -0.61 19.13 1.94
C TRP A 194 0.60 18.84 1.06
N ILE A 195 0.32 18.56 -0.22
CA ILE A 195 1.32 18.32 -1.25
C ILE A 195 0.80 18.86 -2.58
N SER A 196 1.71 19.40 -3.40
CA SER A 196 1.41 19.87 -4.76
C SER A 196 2.30 19.15 -5.77
N PRO A 197 1.75 18.73 -6.92
CA PRO A 197 2.56 18.26 -8.03
C PRO A 197 3.46 19.41 -8.53
N PRO A 198 4.69 19.09 -9.00
CA PRO A 198 5.52 20.03 -9.74
C PRO A 198 4.80 20.56 -10.99
N SER A 199 5.06 21.81 -11.36
CA SER A 199 4.53 22.41 -12.60
C SER A 199 4.85 21.53 -13.83
N PRO A 200 3.95 21.44 -14.84
CA PRO A 200 2.70 22.19 -14.99
C PRO A 200 1.47 21.55 -14.35
N PHE A 201 0.43 22.35 -14.12
CA PHE A 201 -0.89 21.88 -13.66
C PHE A 201 -1.75 21.42 -14.86
N TYR A 202 -2.51 20.35 -14.67
CA TYR A 202 -3.33 19.76 -15.72
C TYR A 202 -4.81 19.89 -15.40
N GLU A 203 -5.62 20.29 -16.38
CA GLU A 203 -7.04 20.60 -16.21
C GLU A 203 -7.85 19.38 -15.73
N LYS A 204 -7.59 18.19 -16.29
CA LYS A 204 -8.25 16.93 -15.91
C LYS A 204 -7.35 16.08 -15.03
N SER A 205 -6.98 16.64 -13.88
CA SER A 205 -6.12 15.97 -12.93
C SER A 205 -6.62 16.05 -11.49
N ALA A 206 -6.19 15.08 -10.71
CA ALA A 206 -6.32 15.07 -9.27
C ALA A 206 -5.03 14.53 -8.66
N TRP A 207 -4.73 14.93 -7.44
CA TRP A 207 -3.56 14.43 -6.74
C TRP A 207 -3.84 14.36 -5.24
N LYS A 208 -3.04 13.57 -4.53
CA LYS A 208 -3.07 13.46 -3.07
C LYS A 208 -1.72 12.95 -2.56
N GLY A 209 -1.46 13.14 -1.26
CA GLY A 209 -0.38 12.42 -0.58
C GLY A 209 -0.67 10.93 -0.50
N SER A 210 0.38 10.11 -0.48
CA SER A 210 0.32 8.67 -0.23
C SER A 210 1.07 8.36 1.06
N GLY A 211 0.42 7.63 1.97
CA GLY A 211 0.98 7.32 3.28
C GLY A 211 0.51 8.27 4.38
N ALA A 212 1.42 8.59 5.29
CA ALA A 212 1.09 9.26 6.56
C ALA A 212 1.05 10.78 6.46
N GLY A 213 1.69 11.35 5.43
CA GLY A 213 1.71 12.79 5.21
C GLY A 213 2.01 13.15 3.76
N ASN A 214 2.93 14.10 3.59
CA ASN A 214 3.31 14.68 2.31
C ASN A 214 4.69 14.21 1.82
N GLU A 215 5.10 12.98 2.14
CA GLU A 215 6.37 12.38 1.71
C GLU A 215 6.37 11.96 0.23
N LEU A 216 5.22 11.44 -0.25
CA LEU A 216 5.03 10.93 -1.60
C LEU A 216 3.70 11.46 -2.12
N GLY A 217 3.72 12.05 -3.31
CA GLY A 217 2.52 12.46 -4.03
C GLY A 217 2.12 11.44 -5.08
N LEU A 218 0.82 11.31 -5.29
CA LEU A 218 0.22 10.60 -6.41
C LEU A 218 -0.53 11.61 -7.27
N LEU A 219 -0.24 11.63 -8.56
CA LEU A 219 -0.92 12.41 -9.58
C LEU A 219 -1.70 11.47 -10.50
N PHE A 220 -2.96 11.80 -10.76
CA PHE A 220 -3.86 11.08 -11.63
C PHE A 220 -4.32 12.02 -12.75
N LEU A 221 -4.19 11.58 -13.99
CA LEU A 221 -4.63 12.30 -15.19
C LEU A 221 -5.65 11.47 -15.95
N SER A 222 -6.70 12.11 -16.48
CA SER A 222 -7.59 11.45 -17.43
C SER A 222 -6.82 10.92 -18.63
N ARG A 223 -7.24 9.78 -19.19
CA ARG A 223 -6.65 9.16 -20.39
C ARG A 223 -6.65 10.06 -21.62
N SER A 224 -7.60 11.00 -21.65
CA SER A 224 -7.68 12.03 -22.68
C SER A 224 -6.51 13.02 -22.64
N SER A 225 -5.81 13.10 -21.51
CA SER A 225 -4.61 13.92 -21.31
C SER A 225 -3.39 13.16 -21.84
N ARG A 226 -3.09 13.28 -23.13
CA ARG A 226 -1.87 12.69 -23.73
C ARG A 226 -0.63 13.45 -23.29
N LEU A 227 -0.03 13.05 -22.17
CA LEU A 227 1.24 13.60 -21.72
C LEU A 227 2.09 12.50 -21.08
N GLU A 228 3.25 12.22 -21.68
CA GLU A 228 4.34 11.59 -20.95
C GLU A 228 4.99 12.67 -20.09
N LEU A 229 5.06 12.41 -18.78
CA LEU A 229 5.68 13.33 -17.83
C LEU A 229 7.11 12.90 -17.58
N ASP A 230 8.03 13.85 -17.76
CA ASP A 230 9.42 13.68 -17.39
C ASP A 230 9.61 13.74 -15.87
N ALA A 231 10.86 13.51 -15.43
CA ALA A 231 11.24 13.69 -14.05
C ALA A 231 10.73 15.05 -13.47
N PRO A 232 10.25 15.07 -12.22
CA PRO A 232 10.46 14.05 -11.19
C PRO A 232 9.37 12.97 -11.14
N TYR A 233 8.45 12.93 -12.11
CA TYR A 233 7.35 11.97 -12.17
C TYR A 233 7.83 10.56 -12.50
N GLU A 234 7.22 9.56 -11.85
CA GLU A 234 7.42 8.14 -12.17
C GLU A 234 6.08 7.51 -12.46
N SER A 235 5.95 6.89 -13.64
CA SER A 235 4.71 6.24 -14.06
C SER A 235 4.38 5.05 -13.15
N LEU A 236 3.13 4.97 -12.73
CA LEU A 236 2.58 3.87 -11.95
C LEU A 236 1.62 3.09 -12.84
N THR A 237 1.92 1.81 -13.06
CA THR A 237 1.04 0.89 -13.76
C THR A 237 0.65 -0.23 -12.80
N PRO A 238 -0.65 -0.50 -12.58
CA PRO A 238 -1.07 -1.66 -11.79
C PRO A 238 -0.52 -2.95 -12.41
N ASP A 239 0.18 -3.76 -11.61
CA ASP A 239 0.56 -5.12 -12.00
C ASP A 239 -0.52 -6.10 -11.52
N HIS A 240 -1.15 -6.81 -12.45
CA HIS A 240 -2.24 -7.74 -12.15
C HIS A 240 -1.78 -9.08 -11.57
N GLU A 241 -0.48 -9.38 -11.63
CA GLU A 241 0.01 -10.71 -11.27
C GLU A 241 0.41 -10.86 -9.80
N GLY A 242 0.74 -9.76 -9.11
CA GLY A 242 1.08 -9.75 -7.68
C GLY A 242 2.41 -10.44 -7.35
N LEU A 243 2.44 -11.19 -6.24
CA LEU A 243 3.63 -11.96 -5.84
C LEU A 243 3.95 -13.04 -6.90
N ARG A 244 5.21 -13.07 -7.34
CA ARG A 244 5.80 -14.13 -8.16
C ARG A 244 7.07 -14.64 -7.49
N LEU A 245 7.21 -15.96 -7.38
CA LEU A 245 8.44 -16.61 -6.94
C LEU A 245 9.00 -17.45 -8.07
N PHE A 246 10.30 -17.31 -8.31
CA PHE A 246 11.01 -18.09 -9.31
C PHE A 246 12.17 -18.85 -8.68
N SER A 247 12.44 -20.04 -9.18
CA SER A 247 13.68 -20.76 -8.87
C SER A 247 14.87 -20.07 -9.54
N SER A 248 16.09 -20.39 -9.11
CA SER A 248 17.31 -19.93 -9.78
C SER A 248 17.43 -20.38 -11.25
N ARG A 249 16.58 -21.32 -11.68
CA ARG A 249 16.48 -21.80 -13.08
C ARG A 249 15.40 -21.06 -13.88
N GLY A 250 14.65 -20.14 -13.25
CA GLY A 250 13.58 -19.37 -13.87
C GLY A 250 12.21 -20.05 -13.84
N ASP A 251 12.09 -21.23 -13.24
CA ASP A 251 10.81 -21.93 -13.10
C ASP A 251 9.93 -21.21 -12.06
N ALA A 252 8.67 -20.96 -12.40
CA ALA A 252 7.71 -20.38 -11.46
C ALA A 252 7.42 -21.36 -10.32
N ILE A 253 7.59 -20.88 -9.09
CA ILE A 253 7.28 -21.57 -7.84
C ILE A 253 5.86 -21.19 -7.40
N LEU A 254 5.52 -19.89 -7.47
CA LEU A 254 4.24 -19.27 -7.10
C LEU A 254 3.96 -18.02 -7.94
#